data_AF-A0A1G5NKM5-F1
#
_entry.id   AF-A0A1G5NKM5-F1
#
_cell.length_a   1.000
_cell.length_b   1.000
_cell.length_c   1.000
_cell.angle_alpha   90.00
_cell.angle_beta   90.00
_cell.angle_gamma   90.00
#
_symmetry.space_group_name_H-M   'P 1'
#
loop_
_entity.id
_entity.type
_entity.pdbx_description
1 polymer ?
#
loop_
_entity_poly.entity_id
_entity_poly.type
_entity_poly.pdbx_seq_one_letter_code
_entity_poly.pdbx_strand_id
1 'polypeptide(L)' 'MRQKYRKPIGTVFLVVWVIFYSLTAMTIGAAKLPGTSGLVQLAYYAVAGIAWVVPAGAIIWWMARPDRA' A
#
# COMPACT_ATOMS: atom_id res chain seq x y z
N MET A 1 -20.24 -12.01 12.58
CA MET A 1 -21.01 -10.98 11.86
C MET A 1 -20.91 -11.25 10.37
N ARG A 2 -22.04 -11.29 9.66
CA ARG A 2 -22.19 -11.79 8.27
C ARG A 2 -21.17 -11.14 7.32
N GLN A 3 -20.55 -11.95 6.44
CA GLN A 3 -19.64 -11.60 5.32
C GLN A 3 -19.95 -10.30 4.53
N LYS A 4 -21.18 -9.78 4.59
CA LYS A 4 -21.63 -8.57 3.90
C LYS A 4 -20.97 -7.27 4.40
N TYR A 5 -20.51 -7.22 5.65
CA TYR A 5 -19.89 -6.00 6.22
C TYR A 5 -18.36 -5.97 6.15
N ARG A 6 -17.69 -7.12 5.97
CA ARG A 6 -16.21 -7.19 5.97
C ARG A 6 -15.59 -6.68 4.66
N LYS A 7 -16.25 -6.91 3.53
CA LYS A 7 -15.83 -6.42 2.20
C LYS A 7 -15.78 -4.89 2.09
N PRO A 8 -16.82 -4.11 2.46
CA PRO A 8 -16.76 -2.65 2.31
C PRO A 8 -15.74 -2.00 3.25
N ILE A 9 -15.63 -2.49 4.50
CA ILE A 9 -14.66 -1.97 5.47
C ILE A 9 -13.22 -2.23 5.01
N GLY A 10 -12.94 -3.44 4.51
CA GLY A 10 -11.62 -3.77 3.97
C GLY A 10 -11.26 -2.92 2.75
N THR A 11 -12.20 -2.66 1.84
CA THR A 11 -11.98 -1.77 0.68
C THR A 11 -11.66 -0.35 1.11
N VAL A 12 -12.41 0.24 2.04
CA VAL A 12 -12.15 1.59 2.54
C VAL A 12 -10.77 1.67 3.21
N PHE A 13 -10.40 0.66 4.00
CA PHE A 13 -9.09 0.60 4.64
C PHE A 13 -7.95 0.54 3.62
N LEU A 14 -8.13 -0.24 2.55
CA LEU A 14 -7.17 -0.36 1.46
C LEU A 14 -7.00 0.97 0.72
N VAL A 15 -8.10 1.66 0.43
CA VAL A 15 -8.06 2.98 -0.24
C VAL A 15 -7.35 4.02 0.64
N VAL A 16 -7.71 4.12 1.93
CA VAL A 16 -7.06 5.05 2.86
C VAL A 16 -5.57 4.74 2.99
N TRP A 17 -5.22 3.46 3.10
CA TRP A 17 -3.83 3.02 3.16
C TRP A 17 -3.03 3.40 1.91
N VAL A 18 -3.59 3.18 0.73
CA VAL A 18 -2.97 3.54 -0.56
C VAL A 18 -2.74 5.04 -0.65
N ILE A 19 -3.71 5.86 -0.24
CA ILE A 19 -3.57 7.32 -0.26
C ILE A 19 -2.43 7.76 0.68
N PHE A 20 -2.45 7.31 1.94
CA PHE A 20 -1.41 7.65 2.91
C PHE A 20 -0.02 7.21 2.44
N TYR A 21 0.09 5.98 1.94
CA TYR A 21 1.35 5.44 1.46
C TYR A 21 1.88 6.22 0.25
N SER A 22 1.03 6.52 -0.72
CA SER A 22 1.43 7.22 -1.95
C SER A 22 1.92 8.64 -1.65
N LEU A 23 1.22 9.35 -0.76
CA LEU A 23 1.62 10.68 -0.32
C LEU A 23 2.95 10.63 0.45
N THR A 24 3.15 9.62 1.31
CA THR A 24 4.41 9.44 2.05
C THR A 24 5.57 9.10 1.10
N ALA A 25 5.35 8.20 0.15
CA ALA A 25 6.36 7.79 -0.83
C ALA A 25 6.75 8.96 -1.74
N MET A 26 5.80 9.78 -2.19
CA MET A 26 6.05 10.99 -2.97
C MET A 26 6.77 12.08 -2.17
N THR A 27 6.38 12.32 -0.92
CA THR A 27 7.01 13.36 -0.08
C THR A 27 8.45 13.00 0.26
N ILE A 28 8.72 11.74 0.64
CA ILE A 28 10.10 11.24 0.81
C ILE A 28 10.84 11.30 -0.53
N GLY A 29 10.15 10.96 -1.62
CA GLY A 29 10.66 11.03 -2.98
C GLY A 29 11.19 12.42 -3.35
N ALA A 30 10.32 13.42 -3.22
CA ALA A 30 10.60 14.81 -3.53
C ALA A 30 11.60 15.45 -2.55
N ALA A 31 11.64 15.01 -1.29
CA ALA A 31 12.53 15.59 -0.28
C ALA A 31 13.96 15.00 -0.29
N LYS A 32 14.11 13.71 -0.64
CA LYS A 32 15.39 12.98 -0.49
C LYS A 32 16.11 12.69 -1.80
N LEU A 33 15.41 12.66 -2.94
CA LEU A 33 16.01 12.36 -4.22
C LEU A 33 16.51 13.54 -5.08
N PRO A 34 16.23 14.82 -4.78
CA PRO A 34 16.90 15.91 -5.46
C PRO A 34 18.43 15.81 -5.30
N GLY A 35 19.16 15.93 -6.41
CA GLY A 35 20.64 15.89 -6.42
C GLY A 35 21.26 14.49 -6.37
N THR A 36 20.46 13.42 -6.38
CA THR A 36 20.96 12.04 -6.43
C THR A 36 20.95 11.50 -7.87
N SER A 37 21.77 10.48 -8.16
CA SER A 37 21.81 9.85 -9.48
C SER A 37 20.48 9.19 -9.86
N GLY A 38 20.16 9.17 -11.16
CA GLY A 38 18.92 8.57 -11.68
C GLY A 38 18.75 7.08 -11.32
N LEU A 39 19.87 6.36 -11.07
CA LEU A 39 19.87 4.98 -10.59
C LEU A 39 19.29 4.84 -9.18
N VAL A 40 19.58 5.79 -8.29
CA VAL A 40 19.01 5.79 -6.92
C VAL A 40 17.54 6.18 -6.95
N GLN A 41 17.14 7.09 -7.84
CA GLN A 41 15.73 7.35 -8.12
C GLN A 41 14.99 6.09 -8.55
N LEU A 42 15.55 5.37 -9.52
CA LEU A 42 14.95 4.13 -10.00
C LEU A 42 14.87 3.07 -8.90
N ALA A 43 15.93 2.87 -8.12
CA ALA A 43 15.95 1.93 -7.01
C ALA A 43 14.92 2.30 -5.92
N TYR A 44 14.82 3.58 -5.55
CA TYR A 44 13.85 4.05 -4.56
C TYR A 44 12.41 3.81 -5.03
N TYR A 45 12.07 4.19 -6.25
CA TYR A 45 10.71 3.97 -6.78
C TYR A 45 10.41 2.49 -6.97
N ALA A 46 11.39 1.66 -7.36
CA ALA A 46 11.21 0.21 -7.43
C ALA A 46 10.90 -0.39 -6.05
N VAL A 47 11.67 -0.02 -5.02
CA VAL A 47 11.46 -0.50 -3.65
C VAL A 47 10.15 0.04 -3.08
N ALA A 48 9.86 1.33 -3.25
CA ALA A 48 8.60 1.94 -2.81
C ALA A 48 7.40 1.29 -3.53
N GLY A 49 7.54 0.93 -4.80
CA GLY A 49 6.52 0.22 -5.57
C GLY A 49 6.34 -1.24 -5.17
N ILE A 50 7.32 -1.89 -4.54
CA ILE A 50 7.19 -3.27 -4.05
C ILE A 50 6.74 -3.29 -2.59
N ALA A 51 7.23 -2.36 -1.77
CA ALA A 51 6.97 -2.32 -0.34
C ALA A 51 5.47 -2.18 0.00
N TRP A 52 4.66 -1.57 -0.87
CA TRP A 52 3.20 -1.48 -0.66
C TRP A 52 2.43 -2.77 -0.99
N VAL A 53 3.03 -3.70 -1.73
CA VAL A 53 2.39 -4.98 -2.10
C VAL A 53 2.14 -5.84 -0.86
N VAL A 54 3.07 -5.80 0.11
CA VAL A 54 2.96 -6.55 1.37
C VAL A 54 1.70 -6.13 2.17
N PRO A 55 1.50 -4.84 2.52
CA PRO A 55 0.30 -4.42 3.24
C PRO A 55 -0.98 -4.57 2.39
N ALA A 56 -0.94 -4.30 1.08
CA ALA A 56 -2.10 -4.53 0.22
C ALA A 56 -2.51 -6.01 0.20
N GLY A 57 -1.54 -6.91 0.06
CA GLY A 57 -1.74 -8.36 0.10
C GLY A 57 -2.28 -8.84 1.45
N ALA A 58 -1.78 -8.30 2.57
CA ALA A 58 -2.28 -8.62 3.90
C ALA A 58 -3.76 -8.21 4.08
N ILE A 59 -4.15 -7.02 3.61
CA ILE A 59 -5.54 -6.54 3.66
C ILE A 59 -6.44 -7.41 2.77
N ILE A 60 -6.01 -7.72 1.54
CA ILE A 60 -6.76 -8.58 0.61
C ILE A 60 -6.91 -9.99 1.17
N TRP A 61 -5.85 -10.57 1.72
CA TRP A 61 -5.89 -11.89 2.35
C TRP A 61 -6.88 -11.91 3.53
N TRP A 62 -6.89 -10.85 4.34
CA TRP A 62 -7.87 -10.71 5.43
C TRP A 62 -9.31 -10.59 4.93
N MET A 63 -9.54 -9.90 3.80
CA MET A 63 -10.85 -9.81 3.14
C MET A 63 -11.28 -11.13 2.49
N ALA A 64 -10.34 -11.88 1.92
CA ALA A 64 -10.59 -13.13 1.22
C ALA A 64 -10.74 -14.34 2.15
N ARG A 65 -10.38 -14.20 3.44
CA ARG A 65 -10.45 -15.29 4.42
C ARG A 65 -11.92 -15.71 4.62
N PRO A 66 -12.28 -16.98 4.36
CA PRO A 66 -13.64 -17.46 4.59
C PRO A 66 -13.98 -17.36 6.08
N ASP A 67 -15.18 -16.88 6.42
CA ASP A 67 -15.69 -17.03 7.78
C ASP A 67 -15.78 -18.54 8.08
N ARG A 68 -15.13 -18.99 9.16
CA ARG A 68 -15.18 -20.39 9.60
C ARG A 68 -16.65 -20.81 9.71
N ALA A 69 -16.99 -21.92 9.05
CA ALA A 69 -18.28 -22.59 9.12
C ALA A 69 -18.58 -23.03 10.55
#